data_AF-A0A8H3CB81-F1
#
_entry.id   AF-A0A8H3CB81-F1
#
_cell.length_a   1.000
_cell.length_b   1.000
_cell.length_c   1.000
_cell.angle_alpha   90.00
_cell.angle_beta   90.00
_cell.angle_gamma   90.00
#
_symmetry.space_group_name_H-M   'P 1'
#
loop_
_entity.id
_entity.type
_entity.pdbx_description
1 polymer ?
#
loop_
_entity_poly.entity_id
_entity_poly.type
_entity_poly.pdbx_seq_one_letter_code
_entity_poly.pdbx_strand_id
1 'polypeptide(L)'
;MLKGLINLDHLKKWYLTVGGTSALAVFLAVGNHCFCAYLNNKDVSNYSQAWIIIIRNMWARVVQTFLIASSHTAFLATAWSGLQNQQLPVHITDSTLRLPAFMPFLNILFSSARKPLSNLLVTTFSLSALAFVTITVPAALVVQPMEPLPATLQVPAVDMSNDPRLYAIMTSSWEYVGPSNHLKRLVRNMLTSDTVLTWNAPPACQYGCSYDFMYDAPVPRCVDYTPNPQEIPSNTSYRANFNISESHLMLNMTFWPMVNGTRAVGDSGLSPLGTRCTFHQGRYTAAMNYLGSRRYALITNYTQTSDDSLLGTSLGFSNSSSCPRATSWAVSDPSGTNPCARIQMNTWAVVEAFSSSLSGAIVTYSQSGSLGPEERVMNSALMPNLDYLFSIHELYQSFDLAPWAKNIGLGKALGSLFANATLSLTSDAYAQNWTAEAHSAFIAPFTNKYSYVPKTLWWGYGCAFMTVLSTIVSGWRARGSLPNEESALGKILATTSGKSFEELRDRKEGIDDMLICYEQVKKGDDSRMEFTVKSEECGLRKRSSDTEEMGLLTRTRSTCT
;
A
#
# COMPACT_ATOMS: atom_id res chain seq x y z
N MET A 1 27.53 -65.97 -16.07
CA MET A 1 26.46 -65.11 -15.50
C MET A 1 27.01 -64.44 -14.25
N LEU A 2 26.81 -63.12 -14.07
CA LEU A 2 27.41 -62.26 -13.01
C LEU A 2 28.90 -61.85 -13.14
N LYS A 3 29.36 -61.51 -14.35
CA LYS A 3 30.57 -60.67 -14.56
C LYS A 3 30.19 -59.30 -15.16
N GLY A 4 29.16 -58.69 -14.58
CA GLY A 4 28.84 -57.28 -14.77
C GLY A 4 29.14 -56.54 -13.47
N LEU A 5 30.40 -56.56 -13.03
CA LEU A 5 30.86 -55.71 -11.92
C LEU A 5 30.81 -54.27 -12.41
N ILE A 6 29.65 -53.64 -12.24
CA ILE A 6 29.48 -52.19 -12.36
C ILE A 6 30.59 -51.57 -11.51
N ASN A 7 31.44 -50.76 -12.14
CA ASN A 7 32.56 -50.11 -11.47
C ASN A 7 32.00 -49.26 -10.30
N LEU A 8 32.14 -49.78 -9.08
CA LEU A 8 31.52 -49.26 -7.86
C LEU A 8 31.97 -47.81 -7.60
N ASP A 9 33.17 -47.45 -8.05
CA ASP A 9 33.74 -46.11 -7.88
C ASP A 9 33.05 -45.08 -8.77
N HIS A 10 32.69 -45.45 -10.01
CA HIS A 10 31.89 -44.58 -10.88
C HIS A 10 30.47 -44.41 -10.33
N LEU A 11 29.94 -45.41 -9.62
CA LEU A 11 28.65 -45.34 -8.92
C LEU A 11 28.69 -44.37 -7.75
N LYS A 12 29.72 -44.49 -6.91
CA LYS A 12 29.95 -43.54 -5.81
C LYS A 12 30.14 -42.12 -6.33
N LYS A 13 30.97 -41.90 -7.36
CA LYS A 13 31.21 -40.57 -7.93
C LYS A 13 29.91 -39.92 -8.41
N TRP A 14 29.08 -40.65 -9.18
CA TRP A 14 27.81 -40.14 -9.67
C TRP A 14 26.80 -39.84 -8.55
N TYR A 15 26.66 -40.72 -7.57
CA TYR A 15 25.77 -40.45 -6.42
C TYR A 15 26.24 -39.26 -5.58
N LEU A 16 27.55 -39.12 -5.39
CA LEU A 16 28.12 -37.99 -4.66
C LEU A 16 27.89 -36.67 -5.41
N THR A 17 28.13 -36.63 -6.72
CA THR A 17 27.97 -35.39 -7.51
C THR A 17 26.50 -35.03 -7.70
N VAL A 18 25.67 -35.95 -8.17
CA VAL A 18 24.25 -35.69 -8.47
C VAL A 18 23.42 -35.66 -7.19
N GLY A 19 23.53 -36.70 -6.38
CA GLY A 19 22.77 -36.81 -5.13
C GLY A 19 23.22 -35.78 -4.09
N GLY A 20 24.52 -35.58 -3.92
CA GLY A 20 25.07 -34.63 -2.95
C GLY A 20 24.68 -33.17 -3.24
N THR A 21 24.81 -32.72 -4.49
CA THR A 21 24.39 -31.36 -4.87
C THR A 21 22.87 -31.16 -4.76
N SER A 22 22.07 -32.17 -5.12
CA SER A 22 20.61 -32.11 -4.96
C SER A 22 20.18 -32.07 -3.49
N ALA A 23 20.81 -32.88 -2.63
CA ALA A 23 20.53 -32.88 -1.19
C ALA A 23 20.90 -31.54 -0.55
N LEU A 24 22.03 -30.94 -0.97
CA LEU A 24 22.44 -29.61 -0.51
C LEU A 24 21.45 -28.53 -0.99
N ALA A 25 20.94 -28.63 -2.22
CA ALA A 25 19.89 -27.73 -2.71
C ALA A 25 18.60 -27.82 -1.88
N VAL A 26 18.18 -29.03 -1.48
CA VAL A 26 17.03 -29.24 -0.58
C VAL A 26 17.28 -28.61 0.78
N PHE A 27 18.46 -28.85 1.38
CA PHE A 27 18.83 -28.25 2.66
C PHE A 27 18.80 -26.72 2.61
N LEU A 28 19.36 -26.12 1.56
CA LEU A 28 19.34 -24.67 1.35
C LEU A 28 17.92 -24.13 1.11
N ALA A 29 17.05 -24.86 0.42
CA ALA A 29 15.65 -24.48 0.24
C ALA A 29 14.88 -24.46 1.57
N VAL A 30 15.11 -25.45 2.44
CA VAL A 30 14.57 -25.49 3.81
C VAL A 30 15.13 -24.32 4.64
N GLY A 31 16.42 -24.02 4.52
CA GLY A 31 17.03 -22.85 5.16
C GLY A 31 16.38 -21.53 4.73
N ASN A 32 16.09 -21.38 3.43
CA ASN A 32 15.37 -20.21 2.90
C ASN A 32 13.94 -20.13 3.45
N HIS A 33 13.24 -21.27 3.56
CA HIS A 33 11.93 -21.34 4.20
C HIS A 33 11.98 -20.85 5.64
N CYS A 34 12.92 -21.35 6.45
CA CYS A 34 13.11 -20.92 7.83
C CYS A 34 13.44 -19.42 7.94
N PHE A 35 14.30 -18.91 7.06
CA PHE A 35 14.64 -17.48 7.00
C PHE A 35 13.41 -16.60 6.68
N CYS A 36 12.65 -16.96 5.65
CA CYS A 36 11.42 -16.24 5.30
C CYS A 36 10.35 -16.35 6.41
N ALA A 37 10.22 -17.51 7.04
CA ALA A 37 9.30 -17.72 8.15
C ALA A 37 9.67 -16.89 9.38
N TYR A 38 10.97 -16.75 9.69
CA TYR A 38 11.46 -15.88 10.76
C TYR A 38 11.10 -14.41 10.54
N LEU A 39 11.19 -13.95 9.29
CA LEU A 39 10.82 -12.58 8.93
C LEU A 39 9.31 -12.34 8.89
N ASN A 40 8.48 -13.38 8.85
CA ASN A 40 7.03 -13.22 8.74
C ASN A 40 6.45 -12.41 9.91
N ASN A 41 5.61 -11.42 9.59
CA ASN A 41 5.03 -10.45 10.53
C ASN A 41 6.05 -9.61 11.30
N LYS A 42 7.33 -9.56 10.89
CA LYS A 42 8.31 -8.63 11.45
C LYS A 42 8.19 -7.27 10.79
N ASP A 43 8.38 -6.23 11.61
CA ASP A 43 8.45 -4.85 11.13
C ASP A 43 9.64 -4.68 10.19
N VAL A 44 9.35 -4.09 9.04
CA VAL A 44 10.34 -3.80 8.00
C VAL A 44 11.32 -2.71 8.45
N SER A 45 10.94 -1.81 9.37
CA SER A 45 11.83 -0.74 9.84
C SER A 45 13.04 -1.26 10.63
N ASN A 46 12.91 -2.41 11.28
CA ASN A 46 13.97 -3.05 12.06
C ASN A 46 15.03 -3.75 11.20
N TYR A 47 14.77 -3.95 9.91
CA TYR A 47 15.67 -4.66 9.00
C TYR A 47 15.95 -3.82 7.76
N SER A 48 17.20 -3.82 7.29
CA SER A 48 17.52 -3.16 6.03
C SER A 48 16.86 -3.91 4.86
N GLN A 49 15.84 -3.29 4.26
CA GLN A 49 15.13 -3.84 3.10
C GLN A 49 16.09 -4.25 1.97
N ALA A 50 17.12 -3.44 1.73
CA ALA A 50 18.13 -3.72 0.72
C ALA A 50 18.84 -5.05 0.98
N TRP A 51 19.30 -5.29 2.22
CA TRP A 51 19.97 -6.53 2.58
C TRP A 51 19.04 -7.74 2.52
N ILE A 52 17.79 -7.62 2.97
CA ILE A 52 16.81 -8.71 2.87
C ILE A 52 16.55 -9.10 1.41
N ILE A 53 16.42 -8.12 0.50
CA ILE A 53 16.25 -8.37 -0.94
C ILE A 53 17.49 -9.06 -1.53
N ILE A 54 18.69 -8.58 -1.20
CA ILE A 54 19.95 -9.16 -1.68
C ILE A 54 20.09 -10.62 -1.21
N ILE A 55 19.91 -10.88 0.09
CA ILE A 55 20.04 -12.22 0.67
C ILE A 55 19.06 -13.17 0.01
N ARG A 56 17.78 -12.79 -0.14
CA ARG A 56 16.76 -13.61 -0.77
C ARG A 56 17.08 -13.97 -2.22
N ASN A 57 17.54 -12.98 -3.01
CA ASN A 57 17.92 -13.19 -4.40
C ASN A 57 19.18 -14.07 -4.52
N MET A 58 20.17 -13.85 -3.65
CA MET A 58 21.38 -14.66 -3.58
C MET A 58 21.05 -16.11 -3.21
N TRP A 59 20.19 -16.32 -2.22
CA TRP A 59 19.78 -17.67 -1.79
C TRP A 59 19.10 -18.46 -2.90
N ALA A 60 18.18 -17.82 -3.63
CA ALA A 60 17.52 -18.41 -4.79
C ALA A 60 18.53 -18.82 -5.87
N ARG A 61 19.51 -17.95 -6.16
CA ARG A 61 20.60 -18.24 -7.12
C ARG A 61 21.49 -19.39 -6.66
N VAL A 62 21.87 -19.45 -5.38
CA VAL A 62 22.71 -20.54 -4.86
C VAL A 62 21.98 -21.88 -5.00
N VAL A 63 20.70 -21.96 -4.60
CA VAL A 63 19.90 -23.19 -4.77
C VAL A 63 19.81 -23.56 -6.25
N GLN A 64 19.54 -22.59 -7.12
CA GLN A 64 19.49 -22.81 -8.56
C GLN A 64 20.83 -23.33 -9.11
N THR A 65 21.98 -22.79 -8.68
CA THR A 65 23.31 -23.24 -9.11
C THR A 65 23.54 -24.71 -8.74
N PHE A 66 23.15 -25.14 -7.54
CA PHE A 66 23.27 -26.55 -7.16
C PHE A 66 22.34 -27.46 -7.97
N LEU A 67 21.11 -27.02 -8.26
CA LEU A 67 20.19 -27.75 -9.14
C LEU A 67 20.70 -27.85 -10.57
N ILE A 68 21.26 -26.76 -11.12
CA ILE A 68 21.88 -26.74 -12.44
C ILE A 68 23.09 -27.68 -12.47
N ALA A 69 23.96 -27.64 -11.46
CA ALA A 69 25.12 -28.53 -11.38
C ALA A 69 24.69 -30.01 -11.36
N SER A 70 23.68 -30.34 -10.56
CA SER A 70 23.08 -31.69 -10.52
C SER A 70 22.50 -32.08 -11.89
N SER A 71 21.58 -31.29 -12.43
CA SER A 71 20.91 -31.58 -13.71
C SER A 71 21.87 -31.58 -14.90
N HIS A 72 22.93 -30.78 -14.89
CA HIS A 72 23.92 -30.73 -15.97
C HIS A 72 24.68 -32.05 -16.10
N THR A 73 25.07 -32.67 -14.99
CA THR A 73 25.73 -33.99 -15.03
C THR A 73 24.80 -35.09 -15.56
N ALA A 74 23.52 -35.05 -15.20
CA ALA A 74 22.51 -35.97 -15.72
C ALA A 74 22.22 -35.69 -17.20
N PHE A 75 22.21 -34.42 -17.61
CA PHE A 75 22.04 -33.99 -19.00
C PHE A 75 23.17 -34.47 -19.90
N LEU A 76 24.43 -34.41 -19.45
CA LEU A 76 25.54 -34.96 -20.24
C LEU A 76 25.39 -36.47 -20.48
N ALA A 77 24.91 -37.20 -19.46
CA ALA A 77 24.60 -38.63 -19.59
C ALA A 77 23.51 -38.88 -20.64
N THR A 78 22.41 -38.11 -20.60
CA THR A 78 21.30 -38.26 -21.56
C THR A 78 21.69 -37.83 -22.97
N ALA A 79 22.46 -36.75 -23.11
CA ALA A 79 22.95 -36.27 -24.39
C ALA A 79 23.80 -37.35 -25.06
N TRP A 80 24.69 -37.96 -24.30
CA TRP A 80 25.54 -39.03 -24.81
C TRP A 80 24.74 -40.27 -25.22
N SER A 81 23.83 -40.73 -24.35
CA SER A 81 22.95 -41.85 -24.68
C SER A 81 22.10 -41.60 -25.92
N GLY A 82 21.69 -40.34 -26.17
CA GLY A 82 20.90 -39.96 -27.33
C GLY A 82 21.71 -39.89 -28.63
N LEU A 83 23.02 -39.64 -28.54
CA LEU A 83 23.94 -39.67 -29.68
C LEU A 83 24.44 -41.08 -29.99
N GLN A 84 24.54 -41.94 -28.98
CA GLN A 84 25.05 -43.29 -29.13
C GLN A 84 24.10 -44.14 -29.98
N ASN A 85 24.65 -44.83 -31.00
CA ASN A 85 23.94 -45.73 -31.90
C ASN A 85 22.85 -45.06 -32.77
N GLN A 86 22.91 -43.74 -32.94
CA GLN A 86 21.96 -43.00 -33.77
C GLN A 86 22.65 -42.43 -35.01
N GLN A 87 21.96 -42.51 -36.14
CA GLN A 87 22.39 -41.87 -37.38
C GLN A 87 21.67 -40.52 -37.45
N LEU A 88 22.39 -39.46 -37.11
CA LEU A 88 21.83 -38.11 -37.09
C LEU A 88 22.48 -37.26 -38.18
N PRO A 89 21.71 -36.40 -38.87
CA PRO A 89 22.27 -35.40 -39.76
C PRO A 89 23.27 -34.51 -39.01
N VAL A 90 24.35 -34.09 -39.68
CA VAL A 90 25.38 -33.22 -39.10
C VAL A 90 24.77 -31.98 -38.42
N HIS A 91 23.79 -31.33 -39.06
CA HIS A 91 23.17 -30.11 -38.52
C HIS A 91 22.35 -30.36 -37.23
N ILE A 92 21.77 -31.55 -37.08
CA ILE A 92 21.08 -31.96 -35.84
C ILE A 92 22.11 -32.27 -34.76
N THR A 93 23.21 -32.92 -35.11
CA THR A 93 24.30 -33.20 -34.16
C THR A 93 24.90 -31.90 -33.62
N ASP A 94 25.20 -30.94 -34.49
CA ASP A 94 25.66 -29.61 -34.08
C ASP A 94 24.61 -28.90 -33.19
N SER A 95 23.33 -28.95 -33.57
CA SER A 95 22.25 -28.42 -32.73
C SER A 95 22.19 -29.09 -31.36
N THR A 96 22.45 -30.40 -31.29
CA THR A 96 22.41 -31.20 -30.06
C THR A 96 23.55 -30.83 -29.12
N LEU A 97 24.75 -30.57 -29.66
CA LEU A 97 25.93 -30.15 -28.90
C LEU A 97 25.83 -28.70 -28.41
N ARG A 98 25.02 -27.86 -29.06
CA ARG A 98 24.74 -26.47 -28.64
C ARG A 98 23.64 -26.34 -27.58
N LEU A 99 23.00 -27.43 -27.18
CA LEU A 99 22.06 -27.43 -26.06
C LEU A 99 22.81 -27.04 -24.76
N PRO A 100 22.21 -26.24 -23.87
CA PRO A 100 20.78 -25.96 -23.76
C PRO A 100 20.28 -24.68 -24.46
N ALA A 101 20.96 -24.17 -25.49
CA ALA A 101 20.50 -22.97 -26.19
C ALA A 101 19.11 -23.15 -26.83
N PHE A 102 18.32 -22.06 -26.83
CA PHE A 102 16.91 -22.07 -27.24
C PHE A 102 16.69 -22.36 -28.73
N MET A 103 17.49 -21.74 -29.62
CA MET A 103 17.33 -21.93 -31.07
C MET A 103 17.63 -23.38 -31.50
N PRO A 104 18.74 -24.01 -31.06
CA PRO A 104 18.97 -25.43 -31.31
C PRO A 104 17.89 -26.36 -30.73
N PHE A 105 17.35 -26.02 -29.56
CA PHE A 105 16.23 -26.76 -28.97
C PHE A 105 14.99 -26.77 -29.89
N LEU A 106 14.60 -25.61 -30.42
CA LEU A 106 13.46 -25.53 -31.35
C LEU A 106 13.73 -26.30 -32.65
N ASN A 107 14.95 -26.20 -33.18
CA ASN A 107 15.33 -26.92 -34.40
C ASN A 107 15.13 -28.44 -34.23
N ILE A 108 15.61 -28.99 -33.11
CA ILE A 108 15.44 -30.41 -32.81
C ILE A 108 13.97 -30.76 -32.55
N LEU A 109 13.23 -29.89 -31.85
CA LEU A 109 11.82 -30.12 -31.53
C LEU A 109 10.93 -30.25 -32.77
N PHE A 110 11.21 -29.50 -33.84
CA PHE A 110 10.48 -29.55 -35.11
C PHE A 110 11.09 -30.51 -36.14
N SER A 111 12.23 -31.14 -35.84
CA SER A 111 12.88 -32.10 -36.74
C SER A 111 12.30 -33.52 -36.62
N SER A 112 12.60 -34.37 -37.62
CA SER A 112 12.33 -35.81 -37.59
C SER A 112 13.07 -36.52 -36.44
N ALA A 113 14.16 -35.94 -35.94
CA ALA A 113 14.96 -36.47 -34.82
C ALA A 113 14.30 -36.26 -33.44
N ARG A 114 13.08 -35.70 -33.36
CA ARG A 114 12.37 -35.47 -32.09
C ARG A 114 12.15 -36.75 -31.26
N LYS A 115 11.72 -37.85 -31.89
CA LYS A 115 11.44 -39.12 -31.19
C LYS A 115 12.69 -39.68 -30.49
N PRO A 116 13.82 -39.87 -31.21
CA PRO A 116 15.02 -40.40 -30.58
C PRO A 116 15.63 -39.47 -29.53
N LEU A 117 15.54 -38.14 -29.74
CA LEU A 117 16.10 -37.14 -28.83
C LEU A 117 15.11 -36.64 -27.78
N SER A 118 13.97 -37.32 -27.59
CA SER A 118 12.90 -36.88 -26.69
C SER A 118 13.35 -36.73 -25.23
N ASN A 119 14.13 -37.69 -24.70
CA ASN A 119 14.69 -37.60 -23.35
C ASN A 119 15.61 -36.38 -23.20
N LEU A 120 16.41 -36.09 -24.23
CA LEU A 120 17.32 -34.95 -24.24
C LEU A 120 16.58 -33.62 -24.29
N LEU A 121 15.51 -33.53 -25.10
CA LEU A 121 14.62 -32.37 -25.16
C LEU A 121 13.96 -32.11 -23.81
N VAL A 122 13.47 -33.16 -23.12
CA VAL A 122 12.88 -33.04 -21.77
C VAL A 122 13.92 -32.52 -20.77
N THR A 123 15.15 -33.05 -20.79
CA THR A 123 16.22 -32.57 -19.89
C THR A 123 16.65 -31.14 -20.19
N THR A 124 16.67 -30.74 -21.47
CA THR A 124 16.98 -29.37 -21.89
C THR A 124 15.91 -28.40 -21.40
N PHE A 125 14.64 -28.73 -21.65
CA PHE A 125 13.52 -27.91 -21.19
C PHE A 125 13.53 -27.77 -19.67
N SER A 126 13.83 -28.86 -18.96
CA SER A 126 13.96 -28.87 -17.50
C SER A 126 15.07 -27.94 -17.01
N LEU A 127 16.24 -27.93 -17.66
CA LEU A 127 17.34 -27.00 -17.35
C LEU A 127 16.93 -25.54 -17.55
N SER A 128 16.25 -25.23 -18.66
CA SER A 128 15.74 -23.88 -18.91
C SER A 128 14.68 -23.46 -17.90
N ALA A 129 13.82 -24.40 -17.47
CA ALA A 129 12.80 -24.14 -16.46
C ALA A 129 13.39 -23.79 -15.08
N LEU A 130 14.63 -24.19 -14.77
CA LEU A 130 15.32 -23.78 -13.54
C LEU A 130 15.56 -22.26 -13.45
N ALA A 131 15.51 -21.53 -14.57
CA ALA A 131 15.54 -20.06 -14.56
C ALA A 131 14.42 -19.44 -13.71
N PHE A 132 13.23 -20.06 -13.72
CA PHE A 132 12.05 -19.57 -12.99
C PHE A 132 12.23 -19.56 -11.47
N VAL A 133 13.16 -20.36 -10.92
CA VAL A 133 13.48 -20.34 -9.48
C VAL A 133 13.92 -18.96 -9.04
N THR A 134 14.72 -18.25 -9.86
CA THR A 134 15.23 -16.92 -9.51
C THR A 134 14.17 -15.83 -9.52
N ILE A 135 13.02 -16.09 -10.13
CA ILE A 135 11.90 -15.14 -10.22
C ILE A 135 10.85 -15.44 -9.15
N THR A 136 10.44 -16.70 -9.05
CA THR A 136 9.33 -17.12 -8.18
C THR A 136 9.70 -17.16 -6.70
N VAL A 137 10.91 -17.61 -6.37
CA VAL A 137 11.36 -17.74 -4.96
C VAL A 137 11.46 -16.39 -4.27
N PRO A 138 12.08 -15.34 -4.88
CA PRO A 138 12.05 -14.02 -4.28
C PRO A 138 10.65 -13.47 -4.03
N ALA A 139 9.66 -13.80 -4.88
CA ALA A 139 8.29 -13.33 -4.71
C ALA A 139 7.57 -13.92 -3.47
N ALA A 140 8.14 -14.90 -2.78
CA ALA A 140 7.51 -15.53 -1.63
C ALA A 140 7.50 -14.66 -0.35
N LEU A 141 8.38 -13.65 -0.26
CA LEU A 141 8.41 -12.70 0.84
C LEU A 141 8.02 -11.32 0.31
N VAL A 142 6.86 -10.82 0.70
CA VAL A 142 6.31 -9.55 0.19
C VAL A 142 6.29 -8.53 1.32
N VAL A 143 6.56 -7.27 1.02
CA VAL A 143 6.32 -6.18 1.96
C VAL A 143 4.86 -5.78 1.82
N GLN A 144 4.10 -5.86 2.91
CA GLN A 144 2.69 -5.49 2.96
C GLN A 144 2.48 -4.42 4.03
N PRO A 145 1.51 -3.50 3.85
CA PRO A 145 1.12 -2.58 4.92
C PRO A 145 0.65 -3.39 6.13
N MET A 146 0.96 -2.90 7.33
CA MET A 146 0.48 -3.54 8.54
C MET A 146 -1.03 -3.36 8.66
N GLU A 147 -1.73 -4.43 9.00
CA GLU A 147 -3.15 -4.34 9.32
C GLU A 147 -3.31 -3.67 10.69
N PRO A 148 -4.20 -2.68 10.82
CA PRO A 148 -4.45 -2.04 12.10
C PRO A 148 -4.92 -3.07 13.14
N LEU A 149 -4.31 -3.05 14.31
CA LEU A 149 -4.68 -3.92 15.42
C LEU A 149 -5.61 -3.19 16.39
N PRO A 150 -6.67 -3.85 16.88
CA PRO A 150 -7.51 -3.27 17.92
C PRO A 150 -6.67 -3.02 19.18
N ALA A 151 -6.83 -1.86 19.79
CA ALA A 151 -6.15 -1.47 21.02
C ALA A 151 -7.07 -0.62 21.88
N THR A 152 -6.82 -0.59 23.19
CA THR A 152 -7.43 0.38 24.10
C THR A 152 -6.51 1.60 24.18
N LEU A 153 -7.05 2.78 23.89
CA LEU A 153 -6.31 4.04 23.92
C LEU A 153 -6.96 5.01 24.90
N GLN A 154 -6.14 5.65 25.74
CA GLN A 154 -6.55 6.83 26.48
C GLN A 154 -6.33 8.05 25.61
N VAL A 155 -7.40 8.78 25.32
CA VAL A 155 -7.39 9.90 24.40
C VAL A 155 -7.95 11.16 25.08
N PRO A 156 -7.49 12.36 24.71
CA PRO A 156 -8.00 13.59 25.27
C PRO A 156 -9.50 13.74 25.01
N ALA A 157 -10.25 13.99 26.08
CA ALA A 157 -11.68 14.21 26.00
C ALA A 157 -12.05 15.46 26.79
N VAL A 158 -12.86 16.31 26.17
CA VAL A 158 -13.36 17.51 26.82
C VAL A 158 -14.31 17.08 27.94
N ASP A 159 -14.09 17.65 29.12
CA ASP A 159 -14.97 17.46 30.26
C ASP A 159 -15.43 18.84 30.74
N MET A 160 -16.64 19.20 30.31
CA MET A 160 -17.27 20.47 30.68
C MET A 160 -17.65 20.54 32.17
N SER A 161 -17.56 19.44 32.92
CA SER A 161 -17.79 19.44 34.36
C SER A 161 -16.58 19.86 35.18
N ASN A 162 -15.38 19.93 34.58
CA ASN A 162 -14.16 20.38 35.27
C ASN A 162 -14.15 21.89 35.58
N ASP A 163 -13.10 22.35 36.28
CA ASP A 163 -13.01 23.73 36.79
C ASP A 163 -13.27 24.76 35.67
N PRO A 164 -14.36 25.54 35.79
CA PRO A 164 -14.76 26.49 34.76
C PRO A 164 -13.81 27.66 34.56
N ARG A 165 -12.85 27.90 35.46
CA ARG A 165 -11.85 28.98 35.32
C ARG A 165 -10.96 28.86 34.09
N LEU A 166 -10.86 27.66 33.51
CA LEU A 166 -10.16 27.45 32.25
C LEU A 166 -10.84 28.20 31.10
N TYR A 167 -12.17 28.26 31.13
CA TYR A 167 -13.01 28.73 30.04
C TYR A 167 -13.73 30.05 30.34
N ALA A 168 -14.10 30.31 31.59
CA ALA A 168 -14.86 31.46 32.03
C ALA A 168 -14.06 32.38 32.97
N ILE A 169 -14.28 33.69 32.83
CA ILE A 169 -13.90 34.71 33.81
C ILE A 169 -15.10 34.89 34.74
N MET A 170 -14.84 34.81 36.05
CA MET A 170 -15.86 34.95 37.07
C MET A 170 -15.48 35.97 38.13
N THR A 171 -16.48 36.61 38.73
CA THR A 171 -16.28 37.48 39.89
C THR A 171 -15.94 36.66 41.15
N SER A 172 -15.57 37.33 42.24
CA SER A 172 -15.44 36.68 43.56
C SER A 172 -16.77 36.10 44.08
N SER A 173 -17.91 36.58 43.58
CA SER A 173 -19.24 36.04 43.84
C SER A 173 -19.65 34.91 42.88
N TRP A 174 -18.72 34.40 42.06
CA TRP A 174 -18.95 33.39 41.01
C TRP A 174 -20.05 33.77 40.02
N GLU A 175 -20.19 35.07 39.78
CA GLU A 175 -20.98 35.56 38.67
C GLU A 175 -20.15 35.46 37.40
N TYR A 176 -20.77 34.91 36.36
CA TYR A 176 -20.17 34.82 35.04
C TYR A 176 -19.97 36.22 34.45
N VAL A 177 -18.73 36.57 34.11
CA VAL A 177 -18.37 37.88 33.51
C VAL A 177 -18.21 37.78 32.00
N GLY A 178 -17.69 36.64 31.51
CA GLY A 178 -17.43 36.41 30.09
C GLY A 178 -16.41 35.28 29.88
N PRO A 179 -16.03 34.96 28.64
CA PRO A 179 -15.07 33.91 28.37
C PRO A 179 -13.63 34.37 28.60
N SER A 180 -12.78 33.42 28.97
CA SER A 180 -11.34 33.64 29.15
C SER A 180 -10.68 34.10 27.84
N ASN A 181 -9.62 34.90 27.94
CA ASN A 181 -8.86 35.34 26.76
C ASN A 181 -8.24 34.15 26.00
N HIS A 182 -7.91 33.07 26.73
CA HIS A 182 -7.43 31.82 26.15
C HIS A 182 -8.50 31.18 25.25
N LEU A 183 -9.72 30.98 25.79
CA LEU A 183 -10.83 30.41 25.04
C LEU A 183 -11.21 31.26 23.82
N LYS A 184 -11.26 32.59 23.96
CA LYS A 184 -11.51 33.51 22.83
C LYS A 184 -10.50 33.33 21.71
N ARG A 185 -9.20 33.21 22.04
CA ARG A 185 -8.14 32.98 21.06
C ARG A 185 -8.26 31.59 20.41
N LEU A 186 -8.52 30.55 21.20
CA LEU A 186 -8.67 29.18 20.70
C LEU A 186 -9.83 29.08 19.71
N VAL A 187 -11.01 29.58 20.07
CA VAL A 187 -12.20 29.54 19.21
C VAL A 187 -11.98 30.37 17.95
N ARG A 188 -11.35 31.54 18.06
CA ARG A 188 -10.99 32.35 16.90
C ARG A 188 -10.03 31.62 15.96
N ASN A 189 -8.96 31.01 16.49
CA ASN A 189 -7.97 30.26 15.71
C ASN A 189 -8.61 29.06 14.99
N MET A 190 -9.56 28.39 15.66
CA MET A 190 -10.32 27.28 15.06
C MET A 190 -11.19 27.76 13.91
N LEU A 191 -11.94 28.86 14.08
CA LEU A 191 -12.79 29.41 13.01
C LEU A 191 -11.99 29.93 11.82
N THR A 192 -10.74 30.36 12.02
CA THR A 192 -9.83 30.75 10.94
C THR A 192 -9.14 29.57 10.27
N SER A 193 -9.16 28.39 10.90
CA SER A 193 -8.47 27.21 10.37
C SER A 193 -9.40 26.41 9.49
N ASP A 194 -8.84 25.85 8.42
CA ASP A 194 -9.49 24.87 7.55
C ASP A 194 -9.63 23.49 8.22
N THR A 195 -8.96 23.28 9.36
CA THR A 195 -8.90 22.02 10.08
C THR A 195 -9.15 22.20 11.57
N VAL A 196 -9.74 21.19 12.20
CA VAL A 196 -9.91 21.13 13.66
C VAL A 196 -8.52 21.16 14.30
N LEU A 197 -8.35 21.95 15.37
CA LEU A 197 -7.08 21.99 16.09
C LEU A 197 -6.80 20.60 16.69
N THR A 198 -5.79 19.94 16.15
CA THR A 198 -5.42 18.58 16.57
C THR A 198 -4.41 18.61 17.72
N TRP A 199 -4.39 17.54 18.51
CA TRP A 199 -3.43 17.31 19.58
C TRP A 199 -2.32 16.34 19.12
N ASN A 200 -1.33 16.13 19.99
CA ASN A 200 -0.29 15.16 19.71
C ASN A 200 -0.82 13.74 19.79
N ALA A 201 -0.39 12.89 18.86
CA ALA A 201 -0.76 11.49 18.85
C ALA A 201 -0.35 10.82 20.18
N PRO A 202 -1.19 9.94 20.74
CA PRO A 202 -0.79 9.11 21.88
C PRO A 202 0.52 8.36 21.56
N PRO A 203 1.39 8.06 22.54
CA PRO A 203 2.67 7.37 22.30
C PRO A 203 2.52 6.04 21.56
N ALA A 204 1.40 5.34 21.75
CA ALA A 204 1.07 4.09 21.06
C ALA A 204 0.77 4.26 19.55
N CYS A 205 0.53 5.49 19.09
CA CYS A 205 0.16 5.84 17.71
C CYS A 205 1.35 6.28 16.86
N GLN A 206 2.58 5.84 17.17
CA GLN A 206 3.81 6.34 16.55
C GLN A 206 3.79 6.29 15.01
N TYR A 207 3.26 5.20 14.42
CA TYR A 207 3.23 5.02 12.96
C TYR A 207 1.86 5.24 12.34
N GLY A 208 0.82 5.25 13.17
CA GLY A 208 -0.53 5.60 12.80
C GLY A 208 -1.55 5.00 13.75
N CYS A 209 -2.69 5.65 13.87
CA CYS A 209 -3.85 5.08 14.54
C CYS A 209 -5.14 5.74 14.05
N SER A 210 -6.22 4.99 14.16
CA SER A 210 -7.58 5.45 13.91
C SER A 210 -8.39 5.12 15.14
N TYR A 211 -9.09 6.10 15.71
CA TYR A 211 -9.94 5.85 16.86
C TYR A 211 -11.17 6.73 16.87
N ASP A 212 -12.25 6.18 17.41
CA ASP A 212 -13.46 6.90 17.72
C ASP A 212 -13.53 7.13 19.23
N PHE A 213 -13.93 8.33 19.62
CA PHE A 213 -14.15 8.67 21.02
C PHE A 213 -15.39 9.53 21.17
N MET A 214 -15.95 9.48 22.37
CA MET A 214 -17.13 10.27 22.72
C MET A 214 -16.76 11.30 23.78
N TYR A 215 -17.32 12.50 23.65
CA TYR A 215 -17.18 13.53 24.66
C TYR A 215 -18.49 14.30 24.83
N ASP A 216 -18.74 14.76 26.05
CA ASP A 216 -19.95 15.48 26.39
C ASP A 216 -19.72 16.99 26.18
N ALA A 217 -20.52 17.61 25.32
CA ALA A 217 -20.45 19.03 25.02
C ALA A 217 -21.83 19.56 24.57
N PRO A 218 -22.03 20.89 24.57
CA PRO A 218 -23.30 21.48 24.18
C PRO A 218 -23.60 21.20 22.70
N VAL A 219 -24.81 20.74 22.40
CA VAL A 219 -25.28 20.53 21.02
C VAL A 219 -26.22 21.67 20.63
N PRO A 220 -25.91 22.43 19.56
CA PRO A 220 -26.80 23.47 19.09
C PRO A 220 -27.97 22.86 18.31
N ARG A 221 -29.19 23.26 18.66
CA ARG A 221 -30.41 23.03 17.88
C ARG A 221 -30.82 24.34 17.24
N CYS A 222 -30.48 24.48 15.97
CA CYS A 222 -30.73 25.70 15.21
C CYS A 222 -32.01 25.58 14.37
N VAL A 223 -32.81 26.63 14.38
CA VAL A 223 -33.98 26.80 13.51
C VAL A 223 -33.71 28.00 12.62
N ASP A 224 -33.62 27.73 11.32
CA ASP A 224 -33.49 28.75 10.29
C ASP A 224 -34.83 29.47 10.14
N TYR A 225 -34.79 30.80 10.08
CA TYR A 225 -35.98 31.61 9.89
C TYR A 225 -35.77 32.66 8.82
N THR A 226 -36.88 33.02 8.17
CA THR A 226 -36.95 34.15 7.24
C THR A 226 -37.73 35.25 7.97
N PRO A 227 -37.10 36.40 8.30
CA PRO A 227 -37.80 37.55 8.87
C PRO A 227 -38.99 37.92 8.00
N ASN A 228 -40.07 38.37 8.63
CA ASN A 228 -41.19 38.94 7.90
C ASN A 228 -40.69 40.21 7.18
N PRO A 229 -40.76 40.30 5.83
CA PRO A 229 -40.26 41.46 5.10
C PRO A 229 -40.96 42.78 5.49
N GLN A 230 -42.14 42.70 6.13
CA GLN A 230 -42.87 43.87 6.62
C GLN A 230 -42.28 44.52 7.88
N GLU A 231 -41.37 43.84 8.61
CA GLU A 231 -40.79 44.32 9.86
C GLU A 231 -39.42 45.01 9.67
N ILE A 232 -38.96 45.20 8.43
CA ILE A 232 -37.62 45.74 8.13
C ILE A 232 -37.71 47.26 7.88
N PRO A 233 -37.22 48.12 8.81
CA PRO A 233 -37.22 49.57 8.60
C PRO A 233 -36.34 50.00 7.41
N SER A 234 -36.71 51.10 6.76
CA SER A 234 -36.18 51.50 5.45
C SER A 234 -34.80 52.21 5.44
N ASN A 235 -34.02 52.23 6.54
CA ASN A 235 -32.85 53.11 6.63
C ASN A 235 -31.52 52.44 7.10
N THR A 236 -30.65 52.19 6.11
CA THR A 236 -29.15 52.15 6.01
C THR A 236 -28.23 51.57 7.11
N SER A 237 -27.80 50.30 6.97
CA SER A 237 -26.40 49.76 7.13
C SER A 237 -26.37 48.25 7.39
N TYR A 238 -25.44 47.49 6.79
CA TYR A 238 -25.31 46.03 6.98
C TYR A 238 -24.69 45.66 8.33
N ARG A 239 -25.43 44.93 9.19
CA ARG A 239 -24.90 44.44 10.47
C ARG A 239 -25.41 43.04 10.78
N ALA A 240 -24.48 42.09 10.90
CA ALA A 240 -24.76 40.76 11.44
C ALA A 240 -24.40 40.78 12.93
N ASN A 241 -25.39 40.92 13.79
CA ASN A 241 -25.17 40.89 15.23
C ASN A 241 -25.54 39.50 15.75
N PHE A 242 -24.56 38.78 16.27
CA PHE A 242 -24.83 37.65 17.15
C PHE A 242 -25.20 38.23 18.52
N ASN A 243 -26.46 38.07 18.93
CA ASN A 243 -26.90 38.49 20.25
C ASN A 243 -27.24 37.24 21.08
N ILE A 244 -26.68 37.17 22.28
CA ILE A 244 -27.05 36.16 23.26
C ILE A 244 -28.15 36.77 24.11
N SER A 245 -29.39 36.37 23.85
CA SER A 245 -30.53 36.70 24.70
C SER A 245 -30.82 35.54 25.65
N GLU A 246 -31.64 35.79 26.68
CA GLU A 246 -31.95 35.04 27.92
C GLU A 246 -32.14 33.50 27.86
N SER A 247 -31.96 32.83 26.73
CA SER A 247 -31.87 31.36 26.61
C SER A 247 -31.41 30.90 25.21
N HIS A 248 -31.02 31.81 24.32
CA HIS A 248 -30.76 31.53 22.91
C HIS A 248 -29.54 32.32 22.42
N LEU A 249 -28.69 31.66 21.62
CA LEU A 249 -27.84 32.40 20.70
C LEU A 249 -28.69 32.71 19.48
N MET A 250 -29.05 33.97 19.33
CA MET A 250 -29.72 34.47 18.14
C MET A 250 -28.65 35.06 17.23
N LEU A 251 -28.40 34.39 16.10
CA LEU A 251 -27.77 35.06 14.98
C LEU A 251 -28.87 35.87 14.29
N ASN A 252 -29.01 37.12 14.69
CA ASN A 252 -29.88 38.04 13.99
C ASN A 252 -29.07 38.74 12.90
N MET A 253 -29.12 38.18 11.70
CA MET A 253 -28.60 38.86 10.53
C MET A 253 -29.65 39.86 10.08
N THR A 254 -29.42 41.14 10.33
CA THR A 254 -30.29 42.18 9.77
C THR A 254 -29.82 42.52 8.36
N PHE A 255 -30.65 42.15 7.38
CA PHE A 255 -30.45 42.43 5.96
C PHE A 255 -31.19 43.72 5.59
N TRP A 256 -30.51 44.64 4.91
CA TRP A 256 -31.07 45.93 4.50
C TRP A 256 -30.89 46.09 2.98
N PRO A 257 -31.95 46.40 2.21
CA PRO A 257 -31.85 46.53 0.76
C PRO A 257 -31.03 47.77 0.36
N MET A 258 -30.16 47.65 -0.65
CA MET A 258 -29.64 48.83 -1.33
C MET A 258 -30.77 49.48 -2.11
N VAL A 259 -30.98 50.77 -1.86
CA VAL A 259 -31.87 51.59 -2.69
C VAL A 259 -31.22 51.70 -4.06
N ASN A 260 -31.93 51.22 -5.08
CA ASN A 260 -31.58 51.13 -6.50
C ASN A 260 -30.63 49.99 -6.93
N GLY A 261 -31.24 48.81 -7.21
CA GLY A 261 -30.91 48.09 -8.45
C GLY A 261 -30.04 46.84 -8.39
N THR A 262 -29.78 46.24 -7.22
CA THR A 262 -29.08 44.94 -7.14
C THR A 262 -29.89 43.93 -6.34
N ARG A 263 -30.04 42.71 -6.90
CA ARG A 263 -30.90 41.63 -6.39
C ARG A 263 -30.66 41.40 -4.90
N ALA A 264 -31.74 41.46 -4.12
CA ALA A 264 -31.70 41.09 -2.72
C ALA A 264 -31.35 39.59 -2.60
N VAL A 265 -30.57 39.25 -1.57
CA VAL A 265 -30.48 37.86 -1.11
C VAL A 265 -31.90 37.41 -0.81
N GLY A 266 -32.40 36.42 -1.56
CA GLY A 266 -33.79 35.98 -1.47
C GLY A 266 -34.72 36.39 -2.61
N ASP A 267 -34.23 36.99 -3.70
CA ASP A 267 -35.04 37.25 -4.91
C ASP A 267 -35.63 35.96 -5.55
N SER A 268 -35.19 34.78 -5.10
CA SER A 268 -35.76 33.47 -5.46
C SER A 268 -36.56 32.78 -4.34
N GLY A 269 -36.87 33.45 -3.23
CA GLY A 269 -37.74 32.92 -2.16
C GLY A 269 -37.19 31.76 -1.33
N LEU A 270 -35.86 31.51 -1.34
CA LEU A 270 -35.29 30.24 -0.84
C LEU A 270 -34.10 30.34 0.13
N SER A 271 -33.63 31.53 0.52
CA SER A 271 -32.48 31.65 1.43
C SER A 271 -32.92 32.13 2.82
N PRO A 272 -32.67 31.37 3.91
CA PRO A 272 -32.96 31.83 5.26
C PRO A 272 -32.07 33.03 5.61
N LEU A 273 -32.71 34.07 6.15
CA LEU A 273 -32.11 35.36 6.48
C LEU A 273 -31.73 35.44 7.98
N GLY A 274 -31.74 34.32 8.70
CA GLY A 274 -31.38 34.26 10.11
C GLY A 274 -31.47 32.84 10.65
N THR A 275 -30.85 32.61 11.80
CA THR A 275 -30.95 31.32 12.50
C THR A 275 -30.89 31.53 13.99
N ARG A 276 -31.72 30.78 14.72
CA ARG A 276 -31.80 30.81 16.18
C ARG A 276 -31.38 29.45 16.72
N CYS A 277 -30.37 29.43 17.58
CA CYS A 277 -29.85 28.20 18.17
C CYS A 277 -30.12 28.15 19.68
N THR A 278 -30.71 27.07 20.15
CA THR A 278 -30.67 26.64 21.57
C THR A 278 -29.50 25.69 21.77
N PHE A 279 -28.89 25.66 22.94
CA PHE A 279 -27.84 24.70 23.26
C PHE A 279 -28.33 23.72 24.30
N HIS A 280 -28.24 22.45 23.97
CA HIS A 280 -28.70 21.36 24.82
C HIS A 280 -27.52 20.53 25.28
N GLN A 281 -27.70 19.78 26.37
CA GLN A 281 -26.71 18.78 26.71
C GLN A 281 -26.71 17.67 25.66
N GLY A 282 -25.53 17.31 25.20
CA GLY A 282 -25.38 16.20 24.28
C GLY A 282 -23.99 15.58 24.33
N ARG A 283 -23.84 14.56 23.50
CA ARG A 283 -22.64 13.77 23.35
C ARG A 283 -22.26 13.72 21.88
N TYR A 284 -21.02 14.11 21.59
CA TYR A 284 -20.44 14.02 20.26
C TYR A 284 -19.66 12.71 20.12
N THR A 285 -19.73 12.12 18.94
CA THR A 285 -18.82 11.06 18.50
C THR A 285 -17.86 11.66 17.50
N ALA A 286 -16.57 11.57 17.79
CA ALA A 286 -15.49 12.07 16.96
C ALA A 286 -14.61 10.92 16.50
N ALA A 287 -14.23 10.93 15.22
CA ALA A 287 -13.22 10.05 14.66
C ALA A 287 -11.91 10.83 14.51
N MET A 288 -10.81 10.22 14.92
CA MET A 288 -9.46 10.76 14.80
C MET A 288 -8.59 9.80 14.03
N ASN A 289 -7.88 10.31 13.01
CA ASN A 289 -6.95 9.55 12.19
C ASN A 289 -5.57 10.20 12.21
N TYR A 290 -4.59 9.43 12.65
CA TYR A 290 -3.17 9.75 12.59
C TYR A 290 -2.50 8.86 11.55
N LEU A 291 -1.96 9.47 10.49
CA LEU A 291 -1.21 8.77 9.45
C LEU A 291 0.10 9.52 9.19
N GLY A 292 1.18 9.04 9.80
CA GLY A 292 2.47 9.73 9.79
C GLY A 292 2.37 11.12 10.43
N SER A 293 2.69 12.17 9.66
CA SER A 293 2.59 13.57 10.11
C SER A 293 1.20 14.19 9.95
N ARG A 294 0.29 13.54 9.23
CA ARG A 294 -1.05 14.06 8.95
C ARG A 294 -2.02 13.65 10.04
N ARG A 295 -2.87 14.60 10.44
CA ARG A 295 -3.85 14.46 11.52
C ARG A 295 -5.19 14.94 11.01
N TYR A 296 -6.21 14.12 11.17
CA TYR A 296 -7.56 14.44 10.74
C TYR A 296 -8.53 14.12 11.88
N ALA A 297 -9.27 15.13 12.30
CA ALA A 297 -10.35 14.98 13.27
C ALA A 297 -11.67 15.33 12.60
N LEU A 298 -12.69 14.51 12.81
CA LEU A 298 -14.01 14.74 12.25
C LEU A 298 -15.09 14.31 13.25
N ILE A 299 -16.11 15.14 13.40
CA ILE A 299 -17.34 14.77 14.09
C ILE A 299 -18.16 13.87 13.17
N THR A 300 -18.39 12.63 13.58
CA THR A 300 -19.15 11.64 12.80
C THR A 300 -20.62 11.64 13.19
N ASN A 301 -20.93 11.90 14.46
CA ASN A 301 -22.30 11.93 14.95
C ASN A 301 -22.42 12.79 16.22
N TYR A 302 -23.64 13.18 16.57
CA TYR A 302 -23.96 13.72 17.88
C TYR A 302 -25.32 13.23 18.34
N THR A 303 -25.50 13.14 19.66
CA THR A 303 -26.76 12.74 20.29
C THR A 303 -27.11 13.75 21.37
N GLN A 304 -28.33 14.25 21.34
CA GLN A 304 -28.85 15.11 22.40
C GLN A 304 -29.29 14.23 23.57
N THR A 305 -28.82 14.55 24.78
CA THR A 305 -29.11 13.75 25.99
C THR A 305 -30.17 14.38 26.88
N SER A 306 -30.47 15.68 26.70
CA SER A 306 -31.51 16.40 27.42
C SER A 306 -32.23 17.39 26.50
N ASP A 307 -33.55 17.54 26.66
CA ASP A 307 -34.36 18.56 25.97
C ASP A 307 -34.25 19.95 26.61
N ASP A 308 -33.75 20.03 27.84
CA ASP A 308 -33.55 21.31 28.51
C ASP A 308 -32.42 22.12 27.86
N SER A 309 -32.64 23.42 27.73
CA SER A 309 -31.58 24.34 27.33
C SER A 309 -30.55 24.46 28.46
N LEU A 310 -29.28 24.38 28.10
CA LEU A 310 -28.16 24.69 29.00
C LEU A 310 -28.00 26.21 29.22
N LEU A 311 -28.54 27.04 28.31
CA LEU A 311 -28.56 28.49 28.48
C LEU A 311 -29.84 28.90 29.23
N GLY A 312 -29.68 29.45 30.45
CA GLY A 312 -30.74 30.08 31.25
C GLY A 312 -30.79 31.60 31.09
N THR A 313 -31.58 32.31 31.91
CA THR A 313 -31.70 33.77 31.83
C THR A 313 -30.40 34.49 32.25
N SER A 314 -30.15 35.67 31.68
CA SER A 314 -28.91 36.46 31.86
C SER A 314 -28.66 36.96 33.28
N LEU A 315 -29.66 36.88 34.17
CA LEU A 315 -29.61 37.33 35.57
C LEU A 315 -29.02 36.29 36.55
N GLY A 316 -28.24 35.34 36.02
CA GLY A 316 -27.51 34.36 36.80
C GLY A 316 -28.23 33.01 36.88
N PHE A 317 -27.48 31.99 37.31
CA PHE A 317 -27.85 30.58 37.43
C PHE A 317 -29.13 30.27 38.26
N SER A 318 -29.86 31.29 38.72
CA SER A 318 -30.99 31.16 39.63
C SER A 318 -32.21 30.41 39.04
N ASN A 319 -32.39 30.39 37.72
CA ASN A 319 -33.62 29.87 37.11
C ASN A 319 -33.42 28.80 36.03
N SER A 320 -32.25 28.15 35.96
CA SER A 320 -32.10 27.00 35.06
C SER A 320 -32.95 25.83 35.57
N SER A 321 -33.90 25.36 34.75
CA SER A 321 -34.71 24.16 35.05
C SER A 321 -33.84 22.91 35.17
N SER A 322 -32.77 22.84 34.36
CA SER A 322 -31.87 21.70 34.34
C SER A 322 -31.01 21.64 35.60
N CYS A 323 -30.55 22.80 36.12
CA CYS A 323 -29.75 22.87 37.35
C CYS A 323 -30.07 24.08 38.23
N PRO A 324 -31.07 23.94 39.13
CA PRO A 324 -31.44 25.02 40.03
C PRO A 324 -30.29 25.32 41.00
N ARG A 325 -30.02 26.62 41.19
CA ARG A 325 -29.05 27.10 42.18
C ARG A 325 -29.49 26.66 43.56
N ALA A 326 -28.76 25.72 44.18
CA ALA A 326 -28.98 25.43 45.59
C ALA A 326 -28.47 26.61 46.42
N THR A 327 -29.24 27.05 47.40
CA THR A 327 -28.88 28.13 48.35
C THR A 327 -27.62 27.80 49.16
N SER A 328 -27.17 26.55 49.15
CA SER A 328 -25.99 26.03 49.86
C SER A 328 -24.70 26.00 49.04
N TRP A 329 -24.66 26.48 47.80
CA TRP A 329 -23.41 26.55 47.05
C TRP A 329 -22.48 27.57 47.71
N ALA A 330 -21.51 27.08 48.48
CA ALA A 330 -20.45 27.90 49.04
C ALA A 330 -19.64 28.47 47.87
N VAL A 331 -19.86 29.75 47.62
CA VAL A 331 -19.32 30.61 46.56
C VAL A 331 -17.79 30.82 46.72
N SER A 332 -17.07 29.94 47.41
CA SER A 332 -15.63 30.06 47.65
C SER A 332 -14.82 28.93 47.01
N ASP A 333 -15.42 27.81 46.62
CA ASP A 333 -14.70 26.65 46.09
C ASP A 333 -15.30 26.13 44.75
N PRO A 334 -14.58 26.27 43.61
CA PRO A 334 -15.02 25.71 42.33
C PRO A 334 -15.17 24.19 42.36
N SER A 335 -14.30 23.51 43.12
CA SER A 335 -14.24 22.05 43.14
C SER A 335 -15.45 21.45 43.86
N GLY A 336 -16.01 22.18 44.83
CA GLY A 336 -17.25 21.85 45.53
C GLY A 336 -18.53 22.25 44.78
N THR A 337 -18.42 22.95 43.64
CA THR A 337 -19.59 23.36 42.86
C THR A 337 -20.20 22.15 42.13
N ASN A 338 -21.54 22.07 42.13
CA ASN A 338 -22.27 21.00 41.44
C ASN A 338 -21.77 20.86 39.98
N PRO A 339 -21.39 19.65 39.52
CA PRO A 339 -20.91 19.40 38.16
C PRO A 339 -21.76 20.06 37.07
N CYS A 340 -23.07 20.09 37.26
CA CYS A 340 -23.95 20.69 36.28
C CYS A 340 -23.84 22.21 36.18
N ALA A 341 -23.63 22.92 37.29
CA ALA A 341 -23.40 24.36 37.26
C ALA A 341 -22.09 24.69 36.52
N ARG A 342 -21.06 23.86 36.70
CA ARG A 342 -19.79 23.94 35.95
C ARG A 342 -20.01 23.72 34.46
N ILE A 343 -20.79 22.70 34.07
CA ILE A 343 -21.18 22.45 32.68
C ILE A 343 -21.87 23.67 32.08
N GLN A 344 -22.82 24.29 32.79
CA GLN A 344 -23.51 25.49 32.32
C GLN A 344 -22.57 26.68 32.16
N MET A 345 -21.71 26.95 33.15
CA MET A 345 -20.70 28.03 33.08
C MET A 345 -19.77 27.86 31.87
N ASN A 346 -19.25 26.65 31.66
CA ASN A 346 -18.39 26.33 30.54
C ASN A 346 -19.11 26.42 29.21
N THR A 347 -20.37 25.97 29.17
CA THR A 347 -21.23 26.12 27.99
C THR A 347 -21.42 27.58 27.62
N TRP A 348 -21.74 28.44 28.58
CA TRP A 348 -21.87 29.89 28.37
C TRP A 348 -20.60 30.51 27.82
N ALA A 349 -19.46 30.21 28.43
CA ALA A 349 -18.16 30.68 27.97
C ALA A 349 -17.86 30.28 26.52
N VAL A 350 -18.07 29.00 26.18
CA VAL A 350 -17.84 28.49 24.83
C VAL A 350 -18.78 29.13 23.81
N VAL A 351 -20.07 29.24 24.15
CA VAL A 351 -21.08 29.87 23.29
C VAL A 351 -20.77 31.36 23.07
N GLU A 352 -20.38 32.09 24.11
CA GLU A 352 -20.02 33.52 23.99
C GLU A 352 -18.71 33.71 23.22
N ALA A 353 -17.70 32.86 23.44
CA ALA A 353 -16.46 32.90 22.67
C ALA A 353 -16.70 32.61 21.18
N PHE A 354 -17.58 31.65 20.88
CA PHE A 354 -18.00 31.34 19.52
C PHE A 354 -18.77 32.49 18.87
N SER A 355 -19.79 33.00 19.57
CA SER A 355 -20.59 34.16 19.17
C SER A 355 -19.73 35.38 18.86
N SER A 356 -18.85 35.75 19.79
CA SER A 356 -17.97 36.92 19.65
C SER A 356 -16.95 36.75 18.52
N SER A 357 -16.54 35.52 18.21
CA SER A 357 -15.61 35.23 17.11
C SER A 357 -16.29 35.23 15.72
N LEU A 358 -17.63 35.10 15.69
CA LEU A 358 -18.45 35.25 14.49
C LEU A 358 -19.10 36.63 14.37
N SER A 359 -19.09 37.44 15.44
CA SER A 359 -19.67 38.79 15.46
C SER A 359 -18.84 39.80 14.66
N GLY A 360 -19.49 40.53 13.77
CA GLY A 360 -18.91 41.70 13.10
C GLY A 360 -19.78 42.22 11.96
N ALA A 361 -19.20 42.99 11.05
CA ALA A 361 -19.96 43.68 10.00
C ALA A 361 -19.31 43.45 8.63
N ILE A 362 -20.14 43.09 7.64
CA ILE A 362 -19.79 43.10 6.22
C ILE A 362 -20.25 44.45 5.68
N VAL A 363 -19.34 45.33 5.30
CA VAL A 363 -19.69 46.64 4.74
C VAL A 363 -19.35 46.64 3.25
N THR A 364 -20.36 46.77 2.39
CA THR A 364 -20.18 47.00 0.96
C THR A 364 -20.33 48.50 0.68
N TYR A 365 -19.32 49.11 0.05
CA TYR A 365 -19.38 50.51 -0.35
C TYR A 365 -19.86 50.59 -1.81
N SER A 366 -21.00 51.27 -2.03
CA SER A 366 -21.47 51.65 -3.36
C SER A 366 -20.50 52.67 -3.97
N GLN A 367 -19.93 52.36 -5.14
CA GLN A 367 -19.02 53.23 -5.89
C GLN A 367 -19.68 54.51 -6.46
N SER A 368 -20.94 54.83 -6.14
CA SER A 368 -21.64 55.97 -6.76
C SER A 368 -21.28 57.34 -6.17
N GLY A 369 -20.40 57.42 -5.17
CA GLY A 369 -19.86 58.69 -4.66
C GLY A 369 -18.40 58.88 -5.09
N SER A 370 -18.16 59.83 -6.00
CA SER A 370 -16.82 60.25 -6.45
C SER A 370 -15.87 60.56 -5.29
N LEU A 371 -14.99 59.61 -4.97
CA LEU A 371 -13.74 59.82 -4.23
C LEU A 371 -12.62 59.10 -4.98
N GLY A 372 -11.97 59.83 -5.90
CA GLY A 372 -10.59 59.63 -6.34
C GLY A 372 -10.16 58.28 -6.97
N PRO A 373 -9.07 58.28 -7.74
CA PRO A 373 -8.48 57.04 -8.22
C PRO A 373 -7.65 56.38 -7.10
N GLU A 374 -7.64 55.04 -7.06
CA GLU A 374 -6.63 54.20 -6.39
C GLU A 374 -6.72 53.86 -4.89
N GLU A 375 -7.89 53.78 -4.28
CA GLU A 375 -8.02 52.90 -3.09
C GLU A 375 -9.16 51.90 -3.28
N ARG A 376 -8.87 50.84 -4.03
CA ARG A 376 -9.49 49.54 -3.74
C ARG A 376 -9.03 49.15 -2.34
N VAL A 377 -9.73 49.60 -1.31
CA VAL A 377 -9.61 49.00 0.02
C VAL A 377 -10.19 47.60 -0.11
N MET A 378 -9.35 46.67 -0.58
CA MET A 378 -9.58 45.24 -0.45
C MET A 378 -9.95 45.00 0.99
N ASN A 379 -11.08 44.29 1.19
CA ASN A 379 -11.47 43.60 2.41
C ASN A 379 -10.43 43.79 3.53
N SER A 380 -10.59 44.84 4.34
CA SER A 380 -9.85 44.88 5.60
C SER A 380 -10.40 43.71 6.39
N ALA A 381 -9.63 42.63 6.32
CA ALA A 381 -9.89 41.30 6.83
C ALA A 381 -10.05 41.33 8.35
N LEU A 382 -11.14 41.90 8.84
CA LEU A 382 -11.52 41.79 10.24
C LEU A 382 -12.23 40.46 10.51
N MET A 383 -12.64 39.71 9.47
CA MET A 383 -13.42 38.48 9.62
C MET A 383 -13.09 37.35 8.61
N PRO A 384 -11.85 36.82 8.58
CA PRO A 384 -11.54 35.58 7.85
C PRO A 384 -12.49 34.41 8.16
N ASN A 385 -13.18 34.46 9.31
CA ASN A 385 -14.12 33.44 9.77
C ASN A 385 -15.46 33.44 9.02
N LEU A 386 -15.90 34.59 8.49
CA LEU A 386 -17.19 34.69 7.78
C LEU A 386 -17.08 34.23 6.33
N ASP A 387 -15.89 34.28 5.72
CA ASP A 387 -15.65 33.79 4.36
C ASP A 387 -15.93 32.28 4.23
N TYR A 388 -15.91 31.54 5.35
CA TYR A 388 -16.29 30.15 5.37
C TYR A 388 -17.81 29.96 5.27
N LEU A 389 -18.63 30.83 5.91
CA LEU A 389 -20.09 30.72 5.90
C LEU A 389 -20.75 31.47 4.75
N PHE A 390 -20.12 32.54 4.29
CA PHE A 390 -20.64 33.48 3.30
C PHE A 390 -19.67 33.59 2.13
N SER A 391 -20.21 33.64 0.93
CA SER A 391 -19.49 33.95 -0.29
C SER A 391 -19.87 35.35 -0.75
N ILE A 392 -18.88 36.20 -1.01
CA ILE A 392 -19.10 37.54 -1.54
C ILE A 392 -19.01 37.47 -3.07
N HIS A 393 -20.04 37.95 -3.75
CA HIS A 393 -20.04 38.05 -5.20
C HIS A 393 -19.75 39.49 -5.64
N GLU A 394 -18.47 39.75 -5.90
CA GLU A 394 -17.93 41.10 -6.18
C GLU A 394 -18.66 41.82 -7.33
N LEU A 395 -18.99 41.10 -8.41
CA LEU A 395 -19.61 41.67 -9.61
C LEU A 395 -21.01 42.24 -9.36
N TYR A 396 -21.76 41.67 -8.42
CA TYR A 396 -23.14 42.07 -8.13
C TYR A 396 -23.28 42.78 -6.79
N GLN A 397 -22.15 43.02 -6.10
CA GLN A 397 -22.13 43.58 -4.74
C GLN A 397 -23.09 42.83 -3.80
N SER A 398 -23.24 41.53 -4.00
CA SER A 398 -24.11 40.66 -3.23
C SER A 398 -23.29 39.69 -2.40
N PHE A 399 -23.88 39.12 -1.36
CA PHE A 399 -23.32 38.00 -0.63
C PHE A 399 -24.33 36.87 -0.61
N ASP A 400 -23.88 35.63 -0.70
CA ASP A 400 -24.71 34.43 -0.55
C ASP A 400 -24.10 33.55 0.54
N LEU A 401 -24.81 32.54 1.00
CA LEU A 401 -24.18 31.46 1.77
C LEU A 401 -23.10 30.80 0.91
N ALA A 402 -21.98 30.44 1.53
CA ALA A 402 -20.97 29.63 0.88
C ALA A 402 -21.61 28.33 0.33
N PRO A 403 -21.14 27.78 -0.80
CA PRO A 403 -21.80 26.66 -1.47
C PRO A 403 -22.12 25.47 -0.55
N TRP A 404 -21.21 25.13 0.37
CA TRP A 404 -21.42 24.04 1.33
C TRP A 404 -22.51 24.39 2.36
N ALA A 405 -22.52 25.62 2.89
CA ALA A 405 -23.51 26.09 3.86
C ALA A 405 -24.90 26.20 3.23
N LYS A 406 -24.96 26.65 1.97
CA LYS A 406 -26.20 26.70 1.17
C LYS A 406 -26.85 25.33 1.01
N ASN A 407 -26.04 24.29 0.81
CA ASN A 407 -26.53 22.92 0.62
C ASN A 407 -27.15 22.31 1.89
N ILE A 408 -26.69 22.72 3.08
CA ILE A 408 -27.13 22.14 4.36
C ILE A 408 -28.04 23.05 5.19
N GLY A 409 -28.07 24.35 4.88
CA GLY A 409 -28.76 25.38 5.68
C GLY A 409 -27.82 26.05 6.69
N LEU A 410 -28.09 27.32 7.02
CA LEU A 410 -27.24 28.13 7.90
C LEU A 410 -27.16 27.54 9.31
N GLY A 411 -28.27 27.07 9.86
CA GLY A 411 -28.32 26.48 11.20
C GLY A 411 -27.50 25.19 11.31
N LYS A 412 -27.53 24.33 10.28
CA LYS A 412 -26.67 23.13 10.24
C LYS A 412 -25.20 23.48 10.04
N ALA A 413 -24.92 24.49 9.23
CA ALA A 413 -23.57 25.01 9.02
C ALA A 413 -22.96 25.55 10.33
N LEU A 414 -23.72 26.36 11.09
CA LEU A 414 -23.31 26.81 12.42
C LEU A 414 -23.15 25.65 13.39
N GLY A 415 -24.06 24.66 13.36
CA GLY A 415 -23.94 23.46 14.17
C GLY A 415 -22.65 22.69 13.91
N SER A 416 -22.24 22.56 12.64
CA SER A 416 -20.99 21.91 12.26
C SER A 416 -19.76 22.72 12.71
N LEU A 417 -19.78 24.04 12.57
CA LEU A 417 -18.69 24.90 13.04
C LEU A 417 -18.57 24.87 14.56
N PHE A 418 -19.69 24.86 15.28
CA PHE A 418 -19.71 24.74 16.73
C PHE A 418 -19.20 23.36 17.19
N ALA A 419 -19.57 22.30 16.47
CA ALA A 419 -19.03 20.96 16.74
C ALA A 419 -17.51 20.91 16.55
N ASN A 420 -16.97 21.53 15.50
CA ASN A 420 -15.52 21.66 15.30
C ASN A 420 -14.84 22.53 16.37
N ALA A 421 -15.54 23.57 16.85
CA ALA A 421 -15.08 24.41 17.94
C ALA A 421 -14.91 23.61 19.24
N THR A 422 -15.95 22.87 19.62
CA THR A 422 -15.94 22.03 20.81
C THR A 422 -14.94 20.89 20.68
N LEU A 423 -14.80 20.29 19.49
CA LEU A 423 -13.79 19.27 19.23
C LEU A 423 -12.38 19.84 19.41
N SER A 424 -12.12 21.07 18.98
CA SER A 424 -10.82 21.72 19.14
C SER A 424 -10.43 21.97 20.60
N LEU A 425 -11.40 22.01 21.53
CA LEU A 425 -11.13 22.09 22.98
C LEU A 425 -10.45 20.83 23.52
N THR A 426 -10.47 19.70 22.79
CA THR A 426 -9.69 18.50 23.15
C THR A 426 -8.19 18.77 23.18
N SER A 427 -7.69 19.76 22.43
CA SER A 427 -6.29 20.20 22.51
C SER A 427 -5.94 20.80 23.87
N ASP A 428 -6.87 21.55 24.48
CA ASP A 428 -6.74 22.02 25.86
C ASP A 428 -6.91 20.88 26.86
N ALA A 429 -7.85 19.97 26.63
CA ALA A 429 -8.04 18.79 27.47
C ALA A 429 -6.74 17.96 27.56
N TYR A 430 -6.00 17.84 26.46
CA TYR A 430 -4.68 17.21 26.43
C TYR A 430 -3.68 17.93 27.34
N ALA A 431 -3.64 19.27 27.30
CA ALA A 431 -2.76 20.06 28.17
C ALA A 431 -3.12 19.94 29.66
N GLN A 432 -4.39 19.68 29.97
CA GLN A 432 -4.90 19.44 31.33
C GLN A 432 -4.85 17.96 31.75
N ASN A 433 -4.37 17.06 30.88
CA ASN A 433 -4.36 15.62 31.09
C ASN A 433 -5.76 15.02 31.38
N TRP A 434 -6.80 15.59 30.77
CA TRP A 434 -8.15 15.03 30.79
C TRP A 434 -8.28 13.98 29.70
N THR A 435 -8.45 12.73 30.11
CA THR A 435 -8.49 11.59 29.20
C THR A 435 -9.77 10.78 29.36
N ALA A 436 -10.28 10.26 28.27
CA ALA A 436 -11.29 9.20 28.25
C ALA A 436 -10.77 8.01 27.45
N GLU A 437 -11.35 6.84 27.70
CA GLU A 437 -11.08 5.65 26.90
C GLU A 437 -11.76 5.78 25.53
N ALA A 438 -11.00 5.54 24.46
CA ALA A 438 -11.55 5.49 23.11
C ALA A 438 -12.54 4.33 22.98
N HIS A 439 -13.66 4.58 22.29
CA HIS A 439 -14.70 3.58 22.10
C HIS A 439 -14.25 2.47 21.15
N SER A 440 -13.58 2.85 20.08
CA SER A 440 -12.91 1.96 19.13
C SER A 440 -11.54 2.55 18.84
N ALA A 441 -10.49 1.75 18.84
CA ALA A 441 -9.17 2.21 18.48
C ALA A 441 -8.40 1.12 17.76
N PHE A 442 -7.76 1.53 16.68
CA PHE A 442 -6.93 0.71 15.82
C PHE A 442 -5.56 1.35 15.72
N ILE A 443 -4.52 0.65 16.14
CA ILE A 443 -3.13 1.12 16.05
C ILE A 443 -2.42 0.40 14.91
N ALA A 444 -1.64 1.14 14.14
CA ALA A 444 -0.64 0.58 13.25
C ALA A 444 0.70 0.58 14.04
N PRO A 445 1.15 -0.57 14.57
CA PRO A 445 2.37 -0.63 15.37
C PRO A 445 3.63 -0.30 14.55
N PHE A 446 3.53 -0.39 13.22
CA PHE A 446 4.55 0.00 12.25
C PHE A 446 3.90 0.15 10.87
N THR A 447 4.60 0.74 9.90
CA THR A 447 4.03 1.03 8.57
C THR A 447 3.91 -0.21 7.69
N ASN A 448 4.93 -1.07 7.70
CA ASN A 448 5.02 -2.23 6.82
C ASN A 448 5.51 -3.47 7.58
N LYS A 449 4.93 -4.63 7.28
CA LYS A 449 5.44 -5.95 7.67
C LYS A 449 5.97 -6.73 6.48
N TYR A 450 6.90 -7.63 6.77
CA TYR A 450 7.15 -8.75 5.88
C TYR A 450 6.01 -9.77 5.99
N SER A 451 5.47 -10.17 4.85
CA SER A 451 4.43 -11.17 4.69
C SER A 451 4.99 -12.34 3.90
N TYR A 452 5.09 -13.49 4.55
CA TYR A 452 5.61 -14.70 3.93
C TYR A 452 4.46 -15.56 3.40
N VAL A 453 4.54 -15.94 2.12
CA VAL A 453 3.59 -16.84 1.46
C VAL A 453 4.30 -18.17 1.15
N PRO A 454 4.20 -19.18 2.03
CA PRO A 454 4.93 -20.44 1.87
C PRO A 454 4.61 -21.16 0.57
N LYS A 455 3.36 -21.05 0.11
CA LYS A 455 2.91 -21.66 -1.15
C LYS A 455 3.76 -21.17 -2.32
N THR A 456 3.96 -19.86 -2.48
CA THR A 456 4.77 -19.30 -3.57
C THR A 456 6.20 -19.83 -3.56
N LEU A 457 6.80 -19.96 -2.38
CA LEU A 457 8.15 -20.53 -2.23
C LEU A 457 8.21 -21.99 -2.71
N TRP A 458 7.31 -22.82 -2.18
CA TRP A 458 7.30 -24.26 -2.45
C TRP A 458 6.77 -24.61 -3.83
N TRP A 459 5.97 -23.75 -4.46
CA TRP A 459 5.65 -23.87 -5.89
C TRP A 459 6.91 -23.68 -6.74
N GLY A 460 7.69 -22.62 -6.49
CA GLY A 460 8.94 -22.36 -7.21
C GLY A 460 9.96 -23.50 -7.03
N TYR A 461 10.25 -23.86 -5.77
CA TYR A 461 11.19 -24.96 -5.48
C TYR A 461 10.65 -26.33 -5.85
N GLY A 462 9.38 -26.62 -5.59
CA GLY A 462 8.77 -27.92 -5.87
C GLY A 462 8.78 -28.23 -7.37
N CYS A 463 8.40 -27.27 -8.23
CA CYS A 463 8.52 -27.43 -9.67
C CYS A 463 9.98 -27.71 -10.09
N ALA A 464 10.95 -26.97 -9.54
CA ALA A 464 12.36 -27.16 -9.84
C ALA A 464 12.92 -28.51 -9.38
N PHE A 465 12.52 -28.99 -8.20
CA PHE A 465 12.91 -30.32 -7.72
C PHE A 465 12.29 -31.43 -8.58
N MET A 466 11.04 -31.25 -9.04
CA MET A 466 10.40 -32.22 -9.95
C MET A 466 11.07 -32.25 -11.31
N THR A 467 11.47 -31.10 -11.89
CA THR A 467 12.21 -31.06 -13.15
C THR A 467 13.59 -31.70 -13.00
N VAL A 468 14.31 -31.39 -11.92
CA VAL A 468 15.62 -32.00 -11.61
C VAL A 468 15.47 -33.51 -11.41
N LEU A 469 14.49 -33.97 -10.65
CA LEU A 469 14.23 -35.39 -10.46
C LEU A 469 13.98 -36.10 -11.79
N SER A 470 13.19 -35.50 -12.69
CA SER A 470 12.99 -36.01 -14.04
C SER A 470 14.32 -36.10 -14.82
N THR A 471 15.19 -35.09 -14.72
CA THR A 471 16.51 -35.13 -15.38
C THR A 471 17.41 -36.22 -14.82
N ILE A 472 17.42 -36.40 -13.49
CA ILE A 472 18.22 -37.41 -12.79
C ILE A 472 17.76 -38.81 -13.18
N VAL A 473 16.45 -39.07 -13.23
CA VAL A 473 15.90 -40.38 -13.65
C VAL A 473 16.26 -40.68 -15.10
N SER A 474 16.15 -39.70 -16.01
CA SER A 474 16.58 -39.86 -17.41
C SER A 474 18.08 -40.12 -17.52
N GLY A 475 18.90 -39.36 -16.81
CA GLY A 475 20.36 -39.54 -16.77
C GLY A 475 20.78 -40.89 -16.17
N TRP A 476 20.06 -41.37 -15.16
CA TRP A 476 20.31 -42.69 -14.58
C TRP A 476 20.01 -43.82 -15.56
N ARG A 477 18.91 -43.73 -16.32
CA ARG A 477 18.62 -44.70 -17.41
C ARG A 477 19.69 -44.66 -18.51
N ALA A 478 20.20 -43.47 -18.82
CA ALA A 478 21.26 -43.19 -19.78
C ALA A 478 22.69 -43.44 -19.25
N ARG A 479 22.83 -44.03 -18.05
CA ARG A 479 24.12 -44.16 -17.40
C ARG A 479 25.01 -45.23 -18.05
N GLY A 480 24.41 -46.33 -18.51
CA GLY A 480 25.14 -47.46 -19.11
C GLY A 480 25.90 -47.10 -20.39
N SER A 481 25.56 -45.96 -20.99
CA SER A 481 26.18 -45.43 -22.21
C SER A 481 27.39 -44.55 -21.97
N LEU A 482 27.65 -44.05 -20.75
CA LEU A 482 28.80 -43.15 -20.52
C LEU A 482 30.13 -43.86 -20.86
N PRO A 483 31.02 -43.20 -21.62
CA PRO A 483 32.36 -43.71 -21.83
C PRO A 483 33.13 -43.65 -20.50
N ASN A 484 33.96 -44.66 -20.23
CA ASN A 484 34.75 -44.74 -19.00
C ASN A 484 35.76 -43.59 -18.84
N GLU A 485 36.03 -42.84 -19.91
CA GLU A 485 36.90 -41.67 -19.89
C GLU A 485 36.13 -40.39 -20.24
N GLU A 486 35.95 -39.50 -19.24
CA GLU A 486 35.40 -38.14 -19.40
C GLU A 486 36.23 -37.29 -20.41
N SER A 487 37.49 -37.65 -20.65
CA SER A 487 38.40 -36.99 -21.59
C SER A 487 38.02 -37.19 -23.07
N ALA A 488 37.37 -38.31 -23.42
CA ALA A 488 37.02 -38.62 -24.80
C ALA A 488 35.96 -37.66 -25.35
N LEU A 489 34.96 -37.30 -24.54
CA LEU A 489 33.91 -36.36 -24.93
C LEU A 489 34.46 -34.95 -25.12
N GLY A 490 35.27 -34.46 -24.17
CA GLY A 490 35.90 -33.15 -24.29
C GLY A 490 36.79 -33.05 -25.52
N LYS A 491 37.48 -34.15 -25.87
CA LYS A 491 38.29 -34.24 -27.07
C LYS A 491 37.44 -34.24 -28.34
N ILE A 492 36.34 -34.99 -28.37
CA ILE A 492 35.40 -35.02 -29.51
C ILE A 492 34.74 -33.65 -29.71
N LEU A 493 34.23 -33.02 -28.64
CA LEU A 493 33.65 -31.67 -28.66
C LEU A 493 34.67 -30.62 -29.12
N ALA A 494 35.92 -30.70 -28.64
CA ALA A 494 36.98 -29.81 -29.10
C ALA A 494 37.32 -30.01 -30.58
N THR A 495 37.32 -31.25 -31.07
CA THR A 495 37.58 -31.55 -32.49
C THR A 495 36.41 -31.25 -33.43
N THR A 496 35.17 -31.28 -32.93
CA THR A 496 33.95 -31.07 -33.74
C THR A 496 33.48 -29.61 -33.72
N SER A 497 33.70 -28.85 -32.64
CA SER A 497 33.24 -27.45 -32.55
C SER A 497 34.13 -26.43 -33.29
N GLY A 498 35.32 -26.83 -33.76
CA GLY A 498 36.41 -25.87 -33.98
C GLY A 498 36.72 -25.36 -35.40
N LYS A 499 36.40 -26.08 -36.48
CA LYS A 499 36.72 -25.69 -37.89
C LYS A 499 36.37 -26.77 -38.93
N SER A 500 36.43 -28.03 -38.53
CA SER A 500 36.31 -29.17 -39.44
C SER A 500 34.96 -29.31 -40.14
N PHE A 501 33.85 -28.93 -39.48
CA PHE A 501 32.53 -29.02 -40.09
C PHE A 501 32.23 -27.91 -41.10
N GLU A 502 32.76 -26.70 -40.91
CA GLU A 502 32.63 -25.67 -41.94
C GLU A 502 33.49 -26.02 -43.16
N GLU A 503 34.70 -26.54 -42.96
CA GLU A 503 35.53 -27.04 -44.07
C GLU A 503 34.87 -28.20 -44.84
N LEU A 504 34.17 -29.11 -44.15
CA LEU A 504 33.40 -30.19 -44.78
C LEU A 504 32.12 -29.67 -45.46
N ARG A 505 31.51 -28.60 -44.94
CA ARG A 505 30.34 -27.95 -45.54
C ARG A 505 30.73 -27.18 -46.80
N ASP A 506 31.87 -26.52 -46.81
CA ASP A 506 32.33 -25.70 -47.94
C ASP A 506 32.84 -26.56 -49.11
N ARG A 507 33.19 -27.83 -48.88
CA ARG A 507 33.49 -28.83 -49.93
C ARG A 507 32.25 -29.46 -50.59
N LYS A 508 31.03 -29.08 -50.18
CA LYS A 508 29.78 -29.80 -50.47
C LYS A 508 29.13 -29.38 -51.79
N GLU A 509 29.81 -29.50 -52.93
CA GLU A 509 29.15 -29.52 -54.24
C GLU A 509 28.66 -30.95 -54.53
N GLY A 510 27.41 -31.27 -54.17
CA GLY A 510 26.72 -32.49 -54.65
C GLY A 510 26.33 -33.56 -53.62
N ILE A 511 26.59 -33.36 -52.32
CA ILE A 511 26.17 -34.31 -51.27
C ILE A 511 24.92 -33.77 -50.56
N ASP A 512 23.80 -34.50 -50.62
CA ASP A 512 22.53 -34.07 -50.04
C ASP A 512 22.58 -34.09 -48.50
N ASP A 513 23.05 -35.18 -47.88
CA ASP A 513 23.22 -35.25 -46.42
C ASP A 513 24.43 -36.06 -45.98
N MET A 514 25.13 -35.56 -44.96
CA MET A 514 26.16 -36.29 -44.22
C MET A 514 25.55 -36.81 -42.92
N LEU A 515 25.69 -38.11 -42.67
CA LEU A 515 25.25 -38.80 -41.46
C LEU A 515 26.47 -39.10 -40.60
N ILE A 516 26.42 -38.71 -39.33
CA ILE A 516 27.44 -39.09 -38.35
C ILE A 516 26.91 -40.28 -37.56
N CYS A 517 27.66 -41.38 -37.54
CA CYS A 517 27.37 -42.54 -36.72
C CYS A 517 28.42 -42.65 -35.61
N TYR A 518 27.98 -42.65 -34.36
CA TYR A 518 28.84 -42.95 -33.20
C TYR A 518 28.67 -44.41 -32.81
N GLU A 519 29.71 -45.21 -33.01
CA GLU A 519 29.70 -46.64 -32.68
C GLU A 519 30.75 -46.94 -31.60
N GLN A 520 30.36 -47.77 -30.63
CA GLN A 520 31.27 -48.24 -29.61
C GLN A 520 32.00 -49.49 -30.12
N VAL A 521 33.26 -49.33 -30.49
CA VAL A 521 34.09 -50.43 -30.98
C VAL A 521 34.81 -51.06 -29.78
N LYS A 522 34.43 -52.30 -29.44
CA LYS A 522 35.13 -53.10 -28.44
C LYS A 522 36.26 -53.88 -29.11
N LYS A 523 37.51 -53.53 -28.82
CA LYS A 523 38.70 -54.25 -29.31
C LYS A 523 39.51 -54.78 -28.13
N GLY A 524 39.16 -55.97 -27.66
CA GLY A 524 39.71 -56.55 -26.42
C GLY A 524 39.06 -55.91 -25.18
N ASP A 525 39.87 -55.62 -24.15
CA ASP A 525 39.45 -54.89 -22.95
C ASP A 525 39.36 -53.36 -23.16
N ASP A 526 39.86 -52.85 -24.30
CA ASP A 526 39.80 -51.44 -24.65
C ASP A 526 38.50 -51.15 -25.44
N SER A 527 37.60 -50.37 -24.83
CA SER A 527 36.41 -49.85 -25.50
C SER A 527 36.68 -48.43 -25.97
N ARG A 528 36.83 -48.22 -27.28
CA ARG A 528 36.99 -46.90 -27.88
C ARG A 528 35.71 -46.51 -28.64
N MET A 529 35.45 -45.22 -28.69
CA MET A 529 34.38 -44.67 -29.53
C MET A 529 35.00 -44.28 -30.86
N GLU A 530 34.49 -44.85 -31.94
CA GLU A 530 34.84 -44.45 -33.30
C GLU A 530 33.64 -43.69 -33.89
N PHE A 531 33.92 -42.62 -34.63
CA PHE A 531 32.90 -41.91 -35.40
C PHE A 531 33.12 -42.21 -36.87
N THR A 532 32.04 -42.58 -37.56
CA THR A 532 32.05 -42.77 -39.01
C THR A 532 31.14 -41.74 -39.66
N VAL A 533 31.64 -41.07 -40.70
CA VAL A 533 30.86 -40.14 -41.52
C VAL A 533 30.41 -40.92 -42.75
N LYS A 534 29.10 -41.07 -42.93
CA LYS A 534 28.49 -41.68 -44.11
C LYS A 534 27.89 -40.57 -44.97
N SER A 535 28.28 -40.53 -46.24
CA SER A 535 27.66 -39.68 -47.27
C SER A 535 26.52 -40.47 -47.90
N GLU A 536 25.30 -39.95 -47.85
CA GLU A 536 24.17 -40.54 -48.59
C GLU A 536 23.97 -39.73 -49.88
N GLU A 537 24.47 -40.27 -50.99
CA GLU A 537 24.26 -39.67 -52.31
C GLU A 537 22.86 -40.07 -52.80
N CYS A 538 21.93 -39.11 -52.90
CA CYS A 538 20.56 -39.38 -53.35
C CYS A 538 20.52 -39.55 -54.87
N GLY A 539 21.13 -40.63 -55.35
CA GLY A 539 21.25 -40.95 -56.76
C GLY A 539 20.00 -41.65 -57.30
N LEU A 540 19.10 -40.89 -57.94
CA LEU A 540 18.15 -41.41 -58.94
C LEU A 540 18.85 -41.94 -60.21
N ARG A 541 20.15 -42.28 -60.14
CA ARG A 541 20.94 -42.80 -61.25
C ARG A 541 21.81 -43.95 -60.76
N LYS A 542 21.39 -45.18 -61.10
CA LYS A 542 22.20 -46.40 -61.00
C LYS A 542 23.53 -46.20 -61.74
N ARG A 543 24.60 -45.86 -61.02
CA ARG A 543 25.98 -46.23 -61.38
C ARG A 543 26.85 -46.18 -60.14
N SER A 544 27.26 -47.35 -59.66
CA SER A 544 28.21 -47.51 -58.58
C SER A 544 29.55 -46.89 -58.94
N SER A 545 29.99 -45.92 -58.15
CA SER A 545 31.36 -45.42 -58.12
C SER A 545 31.64 -44.99 -56.68
N ASP A 546 32.02 -45.95 -55.84
CA ASP A 546 32.54 -45.66 -54.50
C ASP A 546 33.90 -44.95 -54.64
N THR A 547 33.92 -43.63 -54.51
CA THR A 547 35.14 -42.86 -54.26
C THR A 547 35.28 -42.60 -52.77
N GLU A 548 35.99 -43.50 -52.07
CA GLU A 548 36.47 -43.32 -50.69
C GLU A 548 37.69 -42.38 -50.67
N GLU A 549 37.57 -41.15 -50.14
CA GLU A 549 38.73 -40.29 -49.85
C GLU A 549 39.29 -40.58 -48.44
N MET A 550 40.60 -40.87 -48.39
CA MET A 550 41.36 -41.23 -47.20
C MET A 550 41.72 -40.01 -46.34
N GLY A 551 41.25 -40.00 -45.09
CA GLY A 551 41.77 -39.15 -44.02
C GLY A 551 41.80 -39.90 -42.69
N LEU A 552 42.92 -40.59 -42.43
CA LEU A 552 43.38 -41.08 -41.10
C LEU A 552 42.29 -41.54 -40.11
N LEU A 553 41.77 -42.75 -40.30
CA LEU A 553 41.38 -43.68 -39.23
C LEU A 553 41.21 -45.08 -39.84
N THR A 554 41.69 -46.09 -39.11
CA THR A 554 41.93 -47.47 -39.55
C THR A 554 40.73 -48.15 -40.22
N ARG A 555 40.99 -48.76 -41.38
CA ARG A 555 40.02 -49.46 -42.23
C ARG A 555 39.59 -50.81 -41.61
N THR A 556 38.33 -50.95 -41.24
CA THR A 556 37.64 -52.25 -41.14
C THR A 556 36.48 -52.29 -42.12
N ARG A 557 36.55 -53.17 -43.12
CA ARG A 557 35.47 -53.48 -44.05
C ARG A 557 34.39 -54.28 -43.31
N SER A 558 33.21 -53.69 -43.10
CA SER A 558 31.98 -54.42 -42.81
C SER A 558 31.02 -54.25 -43.98
N THR A 559 30.74 -55.32 -44.70
CA THR A 559 29.66 -55.40 -45.69
C THR A 559 28.32 -55.38 -44.97
N CYS A 560 27.44 -54.41 -45.28
CA CYS A 560 26.07 -54.38 -44.80
C CYS A 560 25.16 -55.24 -45.69
N THR A 561 24.38 -56.13 -45.05
CA THR A 561 23.09 -56.64 -45.52
C THR A 561 21.98 -55.91 -44.80
#